data_AF-A0A7J7J5Y7-F1
#
_entry.id   AF-A0A7J7J5Y7-F1
#
_cell.length_a   1.000
_cell.length_b   1.000
_cell.length_c   1.000
_cell.angle_alpha   90.00
_cell.angle_beta   90.00
_cell.angle_gamma   90.00
#
_symmetry.space_group_name_H-M   'P 1'
#
loop_
_entity.id
_entity.type
_entity.pdbx_description
1 polymer ?
#
loop_
_entity_poly.entity_id
_entity_poly.type
_entity_poly.pdbx_seq_one_letter_code
_entity_poly.pdbx_strand_id
1 'polypeptide(L)'
;MILNMAASALQRCTIRSLFSTILLLLNLKYANPLHANGILMTTGDSASNWEFLTRFCFLSKVGRFEFELSYPQKFDLGYNAAQNILLYSDLQWPSVYPRPTLKRKKMEEKPLSCYDKESVLVPEYNQVINLTTRYRWSGCRLQTIAGEPWYTCKGGRTFASSRERWWYVVVSNCASEQGLYLNYSITMTNSLSNDTFFKHFSADEFYIIHETIGFLVAYTLLMVLSLYVACK
;
A
#
# COMPACT_ATOMS: atom_id res chain seq x y z
N MET A 1 35.01 -36.99 36.64
CA MET A 1 33.53 -37.01 36.56
C MET A 1 32.94 -35.64 36.15
N ILE A 2 33.52 -34.51 36.59
CA ILE A 2 33.01 -33.15 36.29
C ILE A 2 33.20 -32.73 34.81
N LEU A 3 34.27 -33.15 34.13
CA LEU A 3 34.49 -32.85 32.70
C LEU A 3 33.43 -33.47 31.76
N ASN A 4 32.85 -34.63 32.10
CA ASN A 4 31.83 -35.29 31.27
C ASN A 4 30.44 -34.63 31.40
N MET A 5 30.17 -33.91 32.50
CA MET A 5 28.91 -33.18 32.71
C MET A 5 28.92 -31.81 31.99
N ALA A 6 30.07 -31.16 31.88
CA ALA A 6 30.21 -29.91 31.13
C ALA A 6 30.05 -30.10 29.61
N ALA A 7 30.66 -31.15 29.04
CA ALA A 7 30.53 -31.49 27.62
C ALA A 7 29.09 -31.89 27.24
N SER A 8 28.39 -32.63 28.10
CA SER A 8 27.00 -33.02 27.88
C SER A 8 25.98 -31.90 28.12
N ALA A 9 26.33 -30.86 28.86
CA ALA A 9 25.54 -29.64 29.02
C ALA A 9 25.73 -28.66 27.84
N LEU A 10 26.98 -28.50 27.35
CA LEU A 10 27.30 -27.67 26.17
C LEU A 10 26.65 -28.22 24.89
N GLN A 11 26.68 -29.54 24.70
CA GLN A 11 26.10 -30.20 23.51
C GLN A 11 24.56 -30.18 23.49
N ARG A 12 23.90 -30.04 24.65
CA ARG A 12 22.45 -29.78 24.73
C ARG A 12 22.11 -28.32 24.43
N CYS A 13 23.04 -27.40 24.68
CA CYS A 13 22.86 -25.96 24.46
C CYS A 13 22.91 -25.61 22.95
N THR A 14 23.83 -26.22 22.21
CA THR A 14 23.98 -26.05 20.76
C THR A 14 22.78 -26.58 19.96
N ILE A 15 22.27 -27.77 20.30
CA ILE A 15 21.10 -28.35 19.61
C ILE A 15 19.84 -27.52 19.88
N ARG A 16 19.60 -27.07 21.12
CA ARG A 16 18.43 -26.24 21.44
C ARG A 16 18.45 -24.87 20.74
N SER A 17 19.62 -24.24 20.62
CA SER A 17 19.77 -22.94 19.97
C SER A 17 19.63 -23.01 18.43
N LEU A 18 20.23 -24.02 17.80
CA LEU A 18 20.05 -24.31 16.36
C LEU A 18 18.61 -24.71 16.04
N PHE A 19 17.96 -25.52 16.87
CA PHE A 19 16.55 -25.88 16.67
C PHE A 19 15.64 -24.65 16.81
N SER A 20 15.94 -23.74 17.74
CA SER A 20 15.18 -22.49 17.93
C SER A 20 15.29 -21.55 16.72
N THR A 21 16.48 -21.42 16.13
CA THR A 21 16.70 -20.58 14.94
C THR A 21 16.08 -21.18 13.68
N ILE A 22 16.17 -22.50 13.49
CA ILE A 22 15.49 -23.22 12.39
C ILE A 22 13.96 -23.14 12.55
N LEU A 23 13.43 -23.26 13.77
CA LEU A 23 11.99 -23.11 14.03
C LEU A 23 11.52 -21.68 13.76
N LEU A 24 12.36 -20.67 14.00
CA LEU A 24 12.06 -19.26 13.67
C LEU A 24 11.98 -19.04 12.15
N LEU A 25 12.86 -19.68 11.37
CA LEU A 25 12.84 -19.64 9.90
C LEU A 25 11.65 -20.43 9.31
N LEU A 26 11.23 -21.53 9.93
CA LEU A 26 10.04 -22.29 9.54
C LEU A 26 8.72 -21.55 9.82
N ASN A 27 8.74 -20.48 10.62
CA ASN A 27 7.60 -19.62 10.90
C ASN A 27 7.55 -18.37 10.00
N LEU A 28 8.39 -18.27 8.97
CA LEU A 28 8.25 -17.26 7.92
C LEU A 28 6.94 -17.49 7.17
N LYS A 29 5.88 -16.84 7.65
CA LYS A 29 4.61 -16.76 6.93
C LYS A 29 4.89 -16.15 5.56
N TYR A 30 4.25 -16.73 4.55
CA TYR A 30 4.24 -16.20 3.18
C TYR A 30 3.99 -14.69 3.22
N ALA A 31 4.85 -13.93 2.56
CA ALA A 31 4.62 -12.52 2.32
C ALA A 31 3.30 -12.41 1.55
N ASN A 32 2.29 -11.82 2.18
CA ASN A 32 1.05 -11.54 1.48
C ASN A 32 1.37 -10.53 0.36
N PRO A 33 0.72 -10.67 -0.80
CA PRO A 33 0.83 -9.68 -1.87
C PRO A 33 0.50 -8.28 -1.33
N LEU A 34 1.10 -7.23 -1.91
CA LEU A 34 0.77 -5.85 -1.55
C LEU A 34 -0.70 -5.59 -1.90
N HIS A 35 -1.53 -5.67 -0.86
CA HIS A 35 -2.97 -5.56 -0.89
C HIS A 35 -3.33 -4.51 0.15
N ALA A 36 -3.84 -3.36 -0.31
CA ALA A 36 -4.22 -2.28 0.58
C ALA A 36 -5.72 -2.40 0.85
N ASN A 37 -6.09 -2.75 2.07
CA ASN A 37 -7.48 -2.86 2.47
C ASN A 37 -7.71 -2.28 3.86
N GLY A 38 -8.91 -1.77 4.08
CA GLY A 38 -9.28 -1.18 5.36
C GLY A 38 -10.59 -0.42 5.29
N ILE A 39 -10.97 0.13 6.43
CA ILE A 39 -12.10 1.03 6.55
C ILE A 39 -11.55 2.42 6.88
N LEU A 40 -11.81 3.39 6.01
CA LEU A 40 -11.53 4.80 6.27
C LEU A 40 -12.80 5.47 6.77
N MET A 41 -12.68 6.24 7.85
CA MET A 41 -13.71 7.14 8.33
C MET A 41 -13.05 8.45 8.76
N THR A 42 -13.51 9.58 8.22
CA THR A 42 -13.05 10.91 8.62
C THR A 42 -14.23 11.79 8.99
N THR A 43 -13.97 12.84 9.78
CA THR A 43 -14.94 13.90 10.09
C THR A 43 -14.94 14.93 8.96
N GLY A 44 -16.02 15.71 8.79
CA GLY A 44 -16.18 16.62 7.65
C GLY A 44 -15.58 18.01 7.82
N ASP A 45 -14.25 18.09 7.85
CA ASP A 45 -13.52 19.35 7.70
C ASP A 45 -12.84 19.38 6.31
N SER A 46 -12.59 20.57 5.75
CA SER A 46 -11.98 20.68 4.40
C SER A 46 -10.60 20.01 4.26
N ALA A 47 -9.91 19.77 5.38
CA ALA A 47 -8.63 19.06 5.41
C ALA A 47 -8.78 17.52 5.37
N SER A 48 -9.90 16.98 5.84
CA SER A 48 -10.17 15.54 6.02
C SER A 48 -11.02 14.93 4.90
N ASN A 49 -11.39 15.73 3.91
CA ASN A 49 -12.10 15.32 2.70
C ASN A 49 -11.16 14.81 1.58
N TRP A 50 -9.88 14.61 1.87
CA TRP A 50 -8.87 14.10 0.95
C TRP A 50 -7.90 13.23 1.73
N GLU A 51 -7.75 11.96 1.36
CA GLU A 51 -6.94 11.00 2.11
C GLU A 51 -6.09 10.12 1.19
N PHE A 52 -4.84 9.89 1.59
CA PHE A 52 -3.93 8.98 0.91
C PHE A 52 -4.19 7.54 1.35
N LEU A 53 -4.46 6.64 0.40
CA LEU A 53 -4.69 5.23 0.71
C LEU A 53 -3.41 4.41 0.59
N THR A 54 -2.76 4.49 -0.57
CA THR A 54 -1.62 3.64 -0.91
C THR A 54 -0.87 4.15 -2.13
N ARG A 55 0.32 3.62 -2.37
CA ARG A 55 1.14 3.90 -3.55
C ARG A 55 1.71 2.61 -4.12
N PHE A 56 2.02 2.62 -5.40
CA PHE A 56 2.68 1.50 -6.07
C PHE A 56 3.60 2.01 -7.17
N CYS A 57 4.81 1.46 -7.23
CA CYS A 57 5.74 1.68 -8.33
C CYS A 57 5.55 0.58 -9.37
N PHE A 58 4.82 0.87 -10.45
CA PHE A 58 4.64 -0.09 -11.54
C PHE A 58 5.92 -0.16 -12.37
N LEU A 59 6.29 -1.36 -12.80
CA LEU A 59 7.37 -1.58 -13.74
C LEU A 59 7.07 -1.02 -15.13
N SER A 60 8.10 -0.99 -15.97
CA SER A 60 7.92 -0.69 -17.39
C SER A 60 6.94 -1.68 -18.06
N LYS A 61 6.35 -1.24 -19.17
CA LYS A 61 5.28 -1.90 -19.93
C LYS A 61 3.91 -1.68 -19.33
N VAL A 62 3.36 -2.64 -18.61
CA VAL A 62 1.95 -2.66 -18.20
C VAL A 62 1.83 -3.02 -16.73
N GLY A 63 1.00 -2.27 -16.02
CA GLY A 63 0.58 -2.52 -14.65
C GLY A 63 -0.93 -2.48 -14.54
N ARG A 64 -1.48 -3.17 -13.55
CA ARG A 64 -2.92 -3.27 -13.31
C ARG A 64 -3.24 -2.79 -11.90
N PHE A 65 -4.17 -1.85 -11.82
CA PHE A 65 -4.79 -1.40 -10.58
C PHE A 65 -6.24 -1.84 -10.58
N GLU A 66 -6.64 -2.53 -9.52
CA GLU A 66 -7.99 -3.03 -9.32
C GLU A 66 -8.47 -2.60 -7.94
N PHE A 67 -9.75 -2.27 -7.86
CA PHE A 67 -10.37 -1.81 -6.63
C PHE A 67 -11.74 -2.45 -6.45
N GLU A 68 -12.06 -2.66 -5.19
CA GLU A 68 -13.40 -2.94 -4.69
C GLU A 68 -13.64 -2.03 -3.49
N LEU A 69 -14.61 -1.12 -3.60
CA LEU A 69 -14.95 -0.21 -2.50
C LEU A 69 -16.45 -0.21 -2.25
N SER A 70 -16.81 0.05 -1.00
CA SER A 70 -18.19 0.26 -0.61
C SER A 70 -18.34 1.39 0.39
N TYR A 71 -19.39 2.19 0.24
CA TYR A 71 -19.71 3.26 1.17
C TYR A 71 -21.23 3.54 1.24
N PRO A 72 -21.75 4.04 2.38
CA PRO A 72 -23.16 4.35 2.53
C PRO A 72 -23.58 5.48 1.59
N GLN A 73 -24.78 5.37 0.98
CA GLN A 73 -25.27 6.38 0.04
C GLN A 73 -25.39 7.78 0.65
N LYS A 74 -25.59 7.90 1.98
CA LYS A 74 -25.68 9.21 2.67
C LYS A 74 -24.45 10.11 2.52
N PHE A 75 -23.28 9.53 2.20
CA PHE A 75 -22.04 10.28 1.91
C PHE A 75 -21.96 10.79 0.47
N ASP A 76 -22.92 10.41 -0.38
CA ASP A 76 -23.17 11.02 -1.69
C ASP A 76 -24.33 12.00 -1.54
N LEU A 77 -24.01 13.29 -1.45
CA LEU A 77 -25.00 14.36 -1.29
C LEU A 77 -25.60 14.79 -2.64
N GLY A 78 -25.41 14.01 -3.71
CA GLY A 78 -25.87 14.37 -5.05
C GLY A 78 -24.89 15.30 -5.76
N TYR A 79 -25.39 16.15 -6.66
CA TYR A 79 -24.64 16.98 -7.61
C TYR A 79 -23.20 17.38 -7.16
N ASN A 80 -22.19 16.73 -7.74
CA ASN A 80 -20.75 16.95 -7.51
C ASN A 80 -20.20 16.65 -6.09
N ALA A 81 -20.99 16.02 -5.22
CA ALA A 81 -20.63 15.65 -3.85
C ALA A 81 -20.58 14.14 -3.64
N ALA A 82 -19.85 13.46 -4.53
CA ALA A 82 -19.59 12.04 -4.44
C ALA A 82 -18.11 11.77 -4.17
N GLN A 83 -17.82 10.60 -3.61
CA GLN A 83 -16.45 10.17 -3.39
C GLN A 83 -15.76 9.85 -4.72
N ASN A 84 -14.50 10.24 -4.85
CA ASN A 84 -13.67 9.96 -6.03
C ASN A 84 -12.44 9.15 -5.61
N ILE A 85 -11.98 8.26 -6.49
CA ILE A 85 -10.58 7.81 -6.45
C ILE A 85 -9.77 8.74 -7.37
N LEU A 86 -8.67 9.24 -6.85
CA LEU A 86 -7.71 10.11 -7.51
C LEU A 86 -6.39 9.36 -7.71
N LEU A 87 -5.86 9.40 -8.93
CA LEU A 87 -4.66 8.69 -9.32
C LEU A 87 -3.56 9.70 -9.71
N TYR A 88 -2.67 10.00 -8.77
CA TYR A 88 -1.54 10.90 -9.01
C TYR A 88 -0.32 10.14 -9.50
N SER A 89 0.35 10.68 -10.53
CA SER A 89 1.66 10.20 -10.95
C SER A 89 2.79 10.74 -10.06
N ASP A 90 3.99 10.14 -10.19
CA ASP A 90 5.24 10.62 -9.60
C ASP A 90 5.54 12.10 -9.85
N LEU A 91 5.10 12.62 -11.01
CA LEU A 91 5.28 14.01 -11.40
C LEU A 91 4.29 14.96 -10.70
N GLN A 92 3.06 14.52 -10.43
CA GLN A 92 2.01 15.34 -9.84
C GLN A 92 2.03 15.32 -8.30
N TRP A 93 2.46 14.20 -7.72
CA TRP A 93 2.43 13.98 -6.26
C TRP A 93 3.09 15.10 -5.43
N PRO A 94 4.27 15.63 -5.79
CA PRO A 94 4.93 16.69 -5.02
C PRO A 94 4.10 17.98 -4.90
N SER A 95 3.20 18.24 -5.85
CA SER A 95 2.36 19.44 -5.89
C SER A 95 1.21 19.38 -4.87
N VAL A 96 0.75 18.18 -4.51
CA VAL A 96 -0.40 17.98 -3.59
C VAL A 96 0.03 17.50 -2.21
N TYR A 97 1.22 16.89 -2.10
CA TYR A 97 1.80 16.40 -0.86
C TYR A 97 3.27 16.86 -0.72
N PRO A 98 3.51 18.17 -0.46
CA PRO A 98 4.85 18.73 -0.42
C PRO A 98 5.66 18.19 0.75
N ARG A 99 6.91 17.79 0.49
CA ARG A 99 7.83 17.30 1.53
C ARG A 99 8.19 18.42 2.53
N PRO A 100 8.19 18.15 3.85
CA PRO A 100 8.57 19.14 4.86
C PRO A 100 9.95 19.76 4.64
N THR A 101 10.90 19.02 4.06
CA THR A 101 12.29 19.48 3.84
C THR A 101 12.45 20.45 2.68
N LEU A 102 11.50 20.51 1.74
CA LEU A 102 11.45 21.52 0.67
C LEU A 102 10.83 22.85 1.16
N LYS A 103 10.31 22.89 2.39
CA LYS A 103 9.74 24.10 3.01
C LYS A 103 10.76 25.19 3.34
N ARG A 104 12.07 24.98 3.13
CA ARG A 104 13.10 26.00 3.44
C ARG A 104 13.04 27.24 2.52
N LYS A 105 12.18 27.27 1.50
CA LYS A 105 11.93 28.46 0.66
C LYS A 105 10.46 28.90 0.55
N LYS A 106 9.53 28.25 1.24
CA LYS A 106 8.09 28.58 1.18
C LYS A 106 7.53 28.71 2.60
N MET A 107 8.10 29.67 3.34
CA MET A 107 7.37 30.32 4.41
C MET A 107 6.22 31.07 3.71
N GLU A 108 4.97 30.89 4.16
CA GLU A 108 3.78 31.64 3.69
C GLU A 108 2.90 31.03 2.57
N GLU A 109 2.92 29.72 2.31
CA GLU A 109 1.89 29.12 1.43
C GLU A 109 0.77 28.45 2.25
N LYS A 110 -0.45 28.97 2.10
CA LYS A 110 -1.70 28.41 2.64
C LYS A 110 -1.82 26.92 2.27
N PRO A 111 -2.27 26.04 3.17
CA PRO A 111 -2.50 24.64 2.82
C PRO A 111 -3.49 24.54 1.66
N LEU A 112 -3.14 23.73 0.65
CA LEU A 112 -3.99 23.45 -0.51
C LEU A 112 -5.33 22.87 -0.05
N SER A 113 -6.42 23.42 -0.58
CA SER A 113 -7.75 22.86 -0.36
C SER A 113 -7.93 21.52 -1.08
N CYS A 114 -8.98 20.77 -0.71
CA CYS A 114 -9.34 19.54 -1.41
C CYS A 114 -9.50 19.75 -2.92
N TYR A 115 -10.19 20.83 -3.32
CA TYR A 115 -10.39 21.18 -4.74
C TYR A 115 -9.08 21.56 -5.44
N ASP A 116 -8.19 22.29 -4.76
CA ASP A 116 -6.88 22.63 -5.35
C ASP A 116 -6.09 21.36 -5.65
N LYS A 117 -6.16 20.35 -4.77
CA LYS A 117 -5.51 19.06 -4.99
C LYS A 117 -6.14 18.26 -6.14
N GLU A 118 -7.46 18.26 -6.28
CA GLU A 118 -8.14 17.64 -7.42
C GLU A 118 -7.78 18.31 -8.74
N SER A 119 -7.61 19.64 -8.74
CA SER A 119 -7.30 20.43 -9.95
C SER A 119 -5.94 20.13 -10.59
N VAL A 120 -5.03 19.48 -9.85
CA VAL A 120 -3.72 19.03 -10.38
C VAL A 120 -3.86 17.85 -11.35
N LEU A 121 -4.98 17.13 -11.28
CA LEU A 121 -5.26 15.98 -12.14
C LEU A 121 -5.77 16.43 -13.50
N VAL A 122 -5.54 15.60 -14.52
CA VAL A 122 -6.00 15.82 -15.89
C VAL A 122 -7.14 14.83 -16.16
N PRO A 123 -8.42 15.27 -16.15
CA PRO A 123 -9.56 14.37 -16.31
C PRO A 123 -9.51 13.51 -17.58
N GLU A 124 -8.95 14.04 -18.67
CA GLU A 124 -8.78 13.37 -19.96
C GLU A 124 -7.93 12.10 -19.87
N TYR A 125 -7.07 11.99 -18.86
CA TYR A 125 -6.23 10.83 -18.61
C TYR A 125 -6.88 9.78 -17.70
N ASN A 126 -8.18 9.89 -17.43
CA ASN A 126 -8.95 8.96 -16.58
C ASN A 126 -8.36 8.80 -15.16
N GLN A 127 -7.73 9.86 -14.65
CA GLN A 127 -7.10 9.89 -13.32
C GLN A 127 -8.12 10.07 -12.18
N VAL A 128 -9.34 10.51 -12.52
CA VAL A 128 -10.44 10.70 -11.58
C VAL A 128 -11.49 9.64 -11.84
N ILE A 129 -11.77 8.80 -10.84
CA ILE A 129 -12.79 7.76 -10.89
C ILE A 129 -13.91 8.18 -9.96
N ASN A 130 -15.00 8.67 -10.52
CA ASN A 130 -16.15 9.09 -9.75
C ASN A 130 -16.95 7.86 -9.28
N LEU A 131 -17.12 7.69 -7.96
CA LEU A 131 -17.72 6.49 -7.37
C LEU A 131 -19.26 6.53 -7.33
N THR A 132 -19.88 7.06 -8.38
CA THR A 132 -21.35 7.07 -8.53
C THR A 132 -21.84 6.03 -9.53
N THR A 133 -23.13 5.74 -9.49
CA THR A 133 -23.82 4.93 -10.52
C THR A 133 -23.88 5.62 -11.89
N ARG A 134 -23.68 6.93 -11.97
CA ARG A 134 -23.68 7.70 -13.22
C ARG A 134 -22.42 7.44 -14.05
N TYR A 135 -21.28 7.29 -13.37
CA TYR A 135 -20.00 7.02 -14.03
C TYR A 135 -19.79 5.51 -14.19
N ARG A 136 -20.20 4.94 -15.33
CA ARG A 136 -20.14 3.48 -15.56
C ARG A 136 -18.76 2.83 -15.33
N TRP A 137 -17.67 3.57 -15.54
CA TRP A 137 -16.31 3.04 -15.43
C TRP A 137 -15.79 2.86 -14.00
N SER A 138 -16.57 3.26 -12.98
CA SER A 138 -16.33 2.89 -11.58
C SER A 138 -16.94 1.54 -11.20
N GLY A 139 -17.86 1.02 -12.01
CA GLY A 139 -18.57 -0.23 -11.74
C GLY A 139 -19.50 -0.16 -10.51
N CYS A 140 -19.85 1.03 -10.05
CA CYS A 140 -20.70 1.23 -8.88
C CYS A 140 -22.15 0.77 -9.11
N ARG A 141 -22.70 0.09 -8.12
CA ARG A 141 -24.09 -0.32 -8.03
C ARG A 141 -24.63 0.02 -6.65
N LEU A 142 -25.90 0.37 -6.57
CA LEU A 142 -26.60 0.52 -5.29
C LEU A 142 -27.03 -0.86 -4.80
N GLN A 143 -26.71 -1.18 -3.55
CA GLN A 143 -27.10 -2.39 -2.85
C GLN A 143 -27.61 -2.05 -1.46
N THR A 144 -28.59 -2.79 -0.98
CA THR A 144 -29.09 -2.61 0.39
C THR A 144 -28.31 -3.52 1.33
N ILE A 145 -27.53 -2.96 2.24
CA ILE A 145 -26.74 -3.67 3.25
C ILE A 145 -27.29 -3.31 4.61
N ALA A 146 -27.74 -4.32 5.37
CA ALA A 146 -28.35 -4.15 6.70
C ALA A 146 -29.51 -3.12 6.72
N GLY A 147 -30.30 -3.05 5.65
CA GLY A 147 -31.45 -2.14 5.54
C GLY A 147 -31.11 -0.71 5.08
N GLU A 148 -29.83 -0.35 4.93
CA GLU A 148 -29.40 0.94 4.39
C GLU A 148 -28.91 0.80 2.94
N PRO A 149 -29.07 1.84 2.10
CA PRO A 149 -28.49 1.84 0.76
C PRO A 149 -26.99 2.16 0.78
N TRP A 150 -26.21 1.35 0.06
CA TRP A 150 -24.76 1.44 -0.08
C TRP A 150 -24.37 1.43 -1.55
N TYR A 151 -23.34 2.19 -1.89
CA TYR A 151 -22.61 2.00 -3.13
C TYR A 151 -21.63 0.84 -2.97
N THR A 152 -21.60 -0.06 -3.94
CA THR A 152 -20.60 -1.11 -4.09
C THR A 152 -19.99 -0.99 -5.48
N CYS A 153 -18.71 -0.65 -5.53
CA CYS A 153 -17.97 -0.31 -6.74
C CYS A 153 -16.85 -1.31 -6.97
N LYS A 154 -16.78 -1.87 -8.18
CA LYS A 154 -15.71 -2.79 -8.56
C LYS A 154 -15.20 -2.42 -9.95
N GLY A 155 -13.91 -2.12 -10.03
CA GLY A 155 -13.31 -1.63 -11.27
C GLY A 155 -11.79 -1.67 -11.24
N GLY A 156 -11.18 -1.01 -12.22
CA GLY A 156 -9.73 -0.94 -12.31
C GLY A 156 -9.24 -0.05 -13.43
N ARG A 157 -7.92 0.18 -13.46
CA ARG A 157 -7.20 0.90 -14.50
C ARG A 157 -5.96 0.11 -14.90
N THR A 158 -5.57 0.30 -16.15
CA THR A 158 -4.29 -0.20 -16.66
C THR A 158 -3.36 0.98 -16.78
N PHE A 159 -2.15 0.84 -16.22
CA PHE A 159 -1.09 1.82 -16.36
C PHE A 159 -0.09 1.30 -17.38
N ALA A 160 0.24 2.12 -18.36
CA ALA A 160 1.28 1.81 -19.34
C ALA A 160 2.39 2.86 -19.27
N SER A 161 3.64 2.42 -19.14
CA SER A 161 4.79 3.32 -19.02
C SER A 161 6.05 2.71 -19.62
N SER A 162 6.91 3.55 -20.20
CA SER A 162 8.21 3.14 -20.75
C SER A 162 9.26 2.83 -19.67
N ARG A 163 9.10 3.37 -18.46
CA ARG A 163 9.98 3.15 -17.29
C ARG A 163 9.16 2.88 -16.04
N GLU A 164 9.79 2.47 -14.94
CA GLU A 164 9.06 2.41 -13.68
C GLU A 164 8.51 3.79 -13.27
N ARG A 165 7.27 3.77 -12.75
CA ARG A 165 6.52 4.97 -12.38
C ARG A 165 5.73 4.74 -11.11
N TRP A 166 5.85 5.70 -10.20
CA TRP A 166 5.01 5.74 -9.02
C TRP A 166 3.62 6.27 -9.36
N TRP A 167 2.63 5.58 -8.80
CA TRP A 167 1.26 6.02 -8.77
C TRP A 167 0.78 6.04 -7.32
N TYR A 168 0.09 7.10 -6.96
CA TYR A 168 -0.44 7.35 -5.63
C TYR A 168 -1.96 7.34 -5.73
N VAL A 169 -2.59 6.47 -4.94
CA VAL A 169 -4.04 6.29 -4.88
C VAL A 169 -4.55 7.08 -3.68
N VAL A 170 -5.47 7.97 -3.97
CA VAL A 170 -6.06 8.89 -3.01
C VAL A 170 -7.58 8.80 -3.16
N VAL A 171 -8.29 9.12 -2.09
CA VAL A 171 -9.74 9.32 -2.12
C VAL A 171 -10.11 10.71 -1.69
N SER A 172 -11.16 11.26 -2.29
CA SER A 172 -11.63 12.61 -1.99
C SER A 172 -13.15 12.69 -1.96
N ASN A 173 -13.67 13.63 -1.18
CA ASN A 173 -15.08 14.00 -1.11
C ASN A 173 -15.20 15.50 -0.87
N CYS A 174 -14.67 16.31 -1.80
CA CYS A 174 -14.40 17.73 -1.55
C CYS A 174 -15.65 18.57 -1.24
N ALA A 175 -16.83 18.17 -1.73
CA ALA A 175 -18.08 18.90 -1.51
C ALA A 175 -18.89 18.40 -0.31
N SER A 176 -18.40 17.40 0.44
CA SER A 176 -19.12 16.83 1.58
C SER A 176 -18.75 17.50 2.89
N GLU A 177 -19.75 17.78 3.72
CA GLU A 177 -19.59 18.19 5.12
C GLU A 177 -19.57 16.99 6.08
N GLN A 178 -19.72 15.76 5.57
CA GLN A 178 -19.73 14.53 6.39
C GLN A 178 -18.35 13.88 6.48
N GLY A 179 -17.40 14.25 5.62
CA GLY A 179 -16.10 13.59 5.53
C GLY A 179 -16.08 12.46 4.48
N LEU A 180 -15.14 11.55 4.69
CA LEU A 180 -14.95 10.32 3.93
C LEU A 180 -15.43 9.13 4.76
N TYR A 181 -16.09 8.19 4.09
CA TYR A 181 -16.34 6.87 4.63
C TYR A 181 -16.19 5.86 3.49
N LEU A 182 -15.29 4.90 3.61
CA LEU A 182 -15.21 3.81 2.64
C LEU A 182 -14.59 2.58 3.27
N ASN A 183 -15.16 1.42 2.97
CA ASN A 183 -14.47 0.15 3.07
C ASN A 183 -13.85 -0.15 1.71
N TYR A 184 -12.53 -0.35 1.67
CA TYR A 184 -11.81 -0.54 0.42
C TYR A 184 -10.92 -1.76 0.44
N SER A 185 -10.72 -2.28 -0.76
CA SER A 185 -9.80 -3.35 -1.09
C SER A 185 -9.17 -3.01 -2.43
N ILE A 186 -7.85 -2.77 -2.43
CA ILE A 186 -7.09 -2.33 -3.59
C ILE A 186 -6.00 -3.36 -3.85
N THR A 187 -5.91 -3.79 -5.11
CA THR A 187 -4.88 -4.68 -5.61
C THR A 187 -4.12 -4.02 -6.74
N MET A 188 -2.80 -4.00 -6.65
CA MET A 188 -1.92 -3.46 -7.69
C MET A 188 -0.92 -4.54 -8.10
N THR A 189 -0.79 -4.77 -9.41
CA THR A 189 0.06 -5.83 -9.95
C THR A 189 0.82 -5.40 -11.19
N ASN A 190 2.03 -5.92 -11.34
CA ASN A 190 2.82 -5.79 -12.57
C ASN A 190 2.39 -6.85 -13.60
N SER A 191 2.38 -6.49 -14.89
CA SER A 191 1.95 -7.37 -15.98
C SER A 191 3.07 -8.27 -16.54
N LEU A 192 4.14 -8.54 -15.79
CA LEU A 192 5.19 -9.45 -16.26
C LEU A 192 4.64 -10.87 -16.36
N SER A 193 4.61 -11.37 -17.60
CA SER A 193 3.65 -12.38 -18.06
C SER A 193 3.95 -13.82 -17.66
N ASN A 194 4.93 -14.10 -16.80
CA ASN A 194 5.22 -15.48 -16.35
C ASN A 194 5.77 -15.59 -14.93
N ASP A 195 6.01 -14.48 -14.22
CA ASP A 195 6.69 -14.50 -12.93
C ASP A 195 5.72 -14.07 -11.82
N THR A 196 5.05 -15.07 -11.22
CA THR A 196 4.05 -14.86 -10.17
C THR A 196 4.64 -14.22 -8.92
N PHE A 197 5.94 -14.43 -8.68
CA PHE A 197 6.63 -13.94 -7.50
C PHE A 197 6.69 -12.41 -7.48
N PHE A 198 7.14 -11.78 -8.57
CA PHE A 198 7.31 -10.32 -8.66
C PHE A 198 6.04 -9.56 -9.04
N LYS A 199 4.96 -10.27 -9.34
CA LYS A 199 3.70 -9.68 -9.77
C LYS A 199 3.13 -8.69 -8.75
N HIS A 200 3.30 -8.97 -7.46
CA HIS A 200 2.68 -8.20 -6.37
C HIS A 200 3.63 -7.26 -5.64
N PHE A 201 4.90 -7.24 -5.99
CA PHE A 201 5.85 -6.30 -5.41
C PHE A 201 5.86 -4.99 -6.20
N SER A 202 6.04 -3.87 -5.53
CA SER A 202 6.37 -2.63 -6.22
C SER A 202 7.82 -2.68 -6.70
N ALA A 203 8.14 -1.98 -7.80
CA ALA A 203 9.48 -2.03 -8.39
C ALA A 203 10.62 -1.65 -7.41
N ASP A 204 10.35 -0.79 -6.43
CA ASP A 204 11.30 -0.39 -5.39
C ASP A 204 11.52 -1.44 -4.28
N GLU A 205 10.65 -2.45 -4.19
CA GLU A 205 10.72 -3.50 -3.17
C GLU A 205 11.46 -4.77 -3.65
N PHE A 206 11.74 -4.88 -4.95
CA PHE A 206 12.22 -6.13 -5.58
C PHE A 206 13.49 -6.70 -4.96
N TYR A 207 14.44 -5.81 -4.65
CA TYR A 207 15.74 -6.20 -4.12
C TYR A 207 15.77 -6.25 -2.59
N ILE A 208 14.74 -5.74 -1.90
CA ILE A 208 14.69 -5.75 -0.43
C ILE A 208 14.78 -7.17 0.10
N ILE A 209 14.02 -8.10 -0.48
CA ILE A 209 14.01 -9.51 -0.04
C ILE A 209 15.36 -10.17 -0.29
N HIS A 210 15.94 -9.96 -1.48
CA HIS A 210 17.23 -10.54 -1.85
C HIS A 210 18.36 -10.07 -0.92
N GLU A 211 18.43 -8.76 -0.67
CA GLU A 211 19.40 -8.16 0.27
C GLU A 211 19.17 -8.67 1.70
N THR A 212 17.91 -8.74 2.14
CA THR A 212 17.57 -9.22 3.50
C THR A 212 17.96 -10.68 3.69
N ILE A 213 17.75 -11.55 2.69
CA ILE A 213 18.20 -12.95 2.72
C ILE A 213 19.73 -13.01 2.77
N GLY A 214 20.42 -12.19 1.98
CA GLY A 214 21.89 -12.10 2.00
C GLY A 214 22.43 -11.76 3.38
N PHE A 215 21.89 -10.71 4.02
CA PHE A 215 22.27 -10.32 5.38
C PHE A 215 21.93 -11.39 6.42
N LEU A 216 20.76 -12.02 6.31
CA LEU A 216 20.35 -13.10 7.22
C LEU A 216 21.34 -14.28 7.18
N VAL A 217 21.76 -14.71 5.98
CA VAL A 217 22.76 -15.77 5.82
C VAL A 217 24.10 -15.33 6.40
N ALA A 218 24.58 -14.13 6.09
CA ALA A 218 25.84 -13.61 6.61
C ALA A 218 25.87 -13.56 8.14
N TYR A 219 24.79 -13.04 8.77
CA TYR A 219 24.69 -12.98 10.23
C TYR A 219 24.55 -14.36 10.88
N THR A 220 23.87 -15.30 10.22
CA THR A 220 23.78 -16.69 10.71
C THR A 220 25.15 -17.37 10.70
N LEU A 221 25.94 -17.18 9.63
CA LEU A 221 27.31 -17.70 9.55
C LEU A 221 28.22 -17.10 10.62
N LEU A 222 28.17 -15.78 10.83
CA LEU A 222 28.92 -15.11 11.88
C LEU A 222 28.53 -15.62 13.27
N MET A 223 27.23 -15.82 13.50
CA MET A 223 26.73 -16.38 14.76
C MET A 223 27.28 -17.80 14.99
N VAL A 224 27.20 -18.69 13.99
CA VAL A 224 27.73 -20.06 14.10
C VAL A 224 29.25 -20.06 14.36
N LEU A 225 30.01 -19.21 13.68
CA LEU A 225 31.45 -19.06 13.90
C LEU A 225 31.76 -18.55 15.32
N SER A 226 31.01 -17.56 15.80
CA SER A 226 31.19 -17.04 17.16
C SER A 226 30.93 -18.10 18.23
N LEU A 227 29.90 -18.93 18.03
CA LEU A 227 29.58 -20.05 18.91
C LEU A 227 30.66 -21.14 18.84
N TYR A 228 31.18 -21.44 17.65
CA TYR A 228 32.28 -22.40 17.47
C TYR A 228 33.53 -21.97 18.24
N VAL A 229 33.92 -20.68 18.13
CA VAL A 229 35.07 -20.14 18.86
C VAL A 229 34.83 -20.14 20.37
N ALA A 230 33.62 -19.80 20.82
CA ALA A 230 33.29 -19.77 22.25
C ALA A 230 33.22 -21.17 22.90
N CYS A 231 32.93 -22.22 22.12
CA CYS A 231 32.88 -23.61 22.60
C CYS A 231 34.21 -24.37 22.49
N LYS A 232 35.21 -23.78 21.83
CA LYS A 232 36.57 -24.30 21.75
C LYS A 232 37.40 -23.76 22.92
#